data_AF-R7T919-F1
#
_entry.id   AF-R7T919-F1
#
_cell.length_a   1.000
_cell.length_b   1.000
_cell.length_c   1.000
_cell.angle_alpha   90.00
_cell.angle_beta   90.00
_cell.angle_gamma   90.00
#
_symmetry.space_group_name_H-M   'P 1'
#
loop_
_entity.id
_entity.type
_entity.pdbx_description
1 polymer ?
#
loop_
_entity_poly.entity_id
_entity_poly.type
_entity_poly.pdbx_seq_one_letter_code
_entity_poly.pdbx_strand_id
1 'polypeptide(L)' 'MDRDLLFRGARLIIPVSLQQEILPRLHETYQGIVKTKQQTREQVFWPDMNKDI' A
#
# COMPACT_ATOMS: atom_id res chain seq x y z
N MET A 1 -21.73 -1.38 6.67
CA MET A 1 -21.52 -0.31 5.67
C MET A 1 -20.22 -0.64 4.98
N ASP A 2 -20.33 -1.43 3.93
CA ASP A 2 -19.20 -2.07 3.28
C ASP A 2 -18.52 -1.12 2.30
N ARG A 3 -17.39 -0.60 2.77
CA ARG A 3 -16.17 -0.20 2.05
C ARG A 3 -16.28 -0.19 0.51
N ASP A 4 -16.47 1.00 -0.05
CA ASP A 4 -16.17 1.29 -1.45
C ASP A 4 -14.65 1.18 -1.67
N LEU A 5 -14.19 -0.03 -1.98
CA LEU A 5 -12.81 -0.29 -2.37
C LEU A 5 -12.65 0.14 -3.83
N LEU A 6 -11.84 1.16 -4.06
CA LEU A 6 -11.51 1.64 -5.40
C LEU A 6 -10.24 0.95 -5.88
N PHE A 7 -10.20 0.58 -7.16
CA PHE A 7 -9.06 -0.06 -7.78
C PHE A 7 -8.58 0.72 -9.01
N ARG A 8 -7.26 0.78 -9.20
CA ARG A 8 -6.61 1.26 -10.42
C ARG A 8 -5.90 0.09 -11.08
N GLY A 9 -6.56 -0.53 -12.06
CA GLY A 9 -6.11 -1.81 -12.63
C GLY A 9 -6.17 -2.91 -11.56
N ALA A 10 -5.04 -3.60 -11.32
CA ALA A 10 -4.92 -4.62 -10.28
C ALA A 10 -4.53 -4.05 -8.89
N ARG A 11 -4.45 -2.71 -8.74
CA ARG A 11 -4.00 -2.06 -7.51
C ARG A 11 -5.16 -1.48 -6.73
N LEU A 12 -5.24 -1.76 -5.43
CA LEU A 12 -6.17 -1.15 -4.50
C LEU A 12 -5.74 0.28 -4.17
N ILE A 13 -6.68 1.22 -4.28
CA ILE A 13 -6.47 2.61 -3.89
C ILE A 13 -6.62 2.73 -2.38
N ILE A 14 -5.58 3.22 -1.72
CA ILE A 14 -5.56 3.38 -0.27
C ILE A 14 -6.00 4.82 0.11
N PRO A 15 -7.09 4.98 0.88
CA PRO A 15 -7.51 6.26 1.45
C PRO A 15 -6.43 6.85 2.37
N VAL A 16 -6.38 8.18 2.45
CA VAL A 16 -5.41 8.92 3.29
C VAL A 16 -5.38 8.43 4.74
N SER A 17 -6.54 8.10 5.30
CA SER A 17 -6.67 7.56 6.67
C SER A 17 -5.93 6.24 6.88
N LEU A 18 -5.82 5.39 5.84
CA LEU A 18 -5.14 4.09 5.90
C LEU A 18 -3.66 4.19 5.50
N GLN A 19 -3.24 5.27 4.83
CA GLN A 19 -1.84 5.48 4.47
C GLN A 19 -0.95 5.52 5.71
N GLN A 20 -1.38 6.15 6.80
CA GLN A 20 -0.61 6.21 8.05
C GLN A 20 -0.34 4.83 8.69
N GLU A 21 -1.21 3.86 8.45
CA GLU A 21 -1.02 2.49 8.95
C GLU A 21 -0.12 1.66 8.03
N ILE A 22 -0.23 1.89 6.71
CA ILE A 22 0.49 1.12 5.68
C ILE A 22 1.93 1.65 5.51
N LEU A 23 2.16 2.95 5.67
CA LEU A 23 3.45 3.60 5.47
C LEU A 23 4.56 3.03 6.35
N PRO A 24 4.40 2.86 7.68
CA PRO A 24 5.41 2.24 8.52
C PRO A 24 5.73 0.80 8.08
N ARG A 25 4.72 0.03 7.65
CA ARG A 25 4.88 -1.35 7.18
C ARG A 25 5.66 -1.44 5.86
N LEU A 26 5.56 -0.41 5.02
CA LEU A 26 6.31 -0.25 3.77
C LEU A 26 7.76 0.20 3.99
N HIS A 27 8.03 0.99 5.03
CA HIS A 27 9.37 1.43 5.42
C HIS A 27 10.12 0.38 6.25
N GLU A 28 9.41 -0.44 7.02
CA GLU A 28 10.00 -1.56 7.74
C GLU A 28 10.59 -2.57 6.74
N THR A 29 11.87 -2.41 6.47
CA THR A 29 12.66 -3.29 5.62
C THR A 29 12.94 -4.59 6.38
N TYR A 30 11.92 -5.42 6.57
CA TYR A 30 12.11 -6.78 7.07
C TYR A 30 12.67 -7.63 5.92
N GLN A 31 13.99 -7.84 5.96
CA GLN A 31 14.80 -8.58 4.99
C GLN A 31 14.43 -10.09 4.85
N GLY A 32 13.27 -10.53 5.33
CA GLY A 32 12.82 -11.94 5.27
C GLY A 32 11.51 -12.22 4.51
N ILE A 33 10.70 -11.20 4.17
CA ILE A 33 9.35 -11.37 3.57
C ILE A 33 9.28 -10.73 2.16
N VAL A 34 10.37 -10.81 1.41
CA VAL A 34 10.57 -10.03 0.17
C VAL A 34 9.53 -10.37 -0.92
N LYS A 35 9.05 -11.61 -0.99
CA LYS A 35 8.01 -12.01 -1.97
C LYS A 35 6.63 -11.40 -1.68
N THR A 36 6.19 -11.33 -0.43
CA THR A 36 4.85 -10.79 -0.09
C THR A 36 4.84 -9.26 -0.05
N LYS A 37 5.96 -8.62 0.32
CA LYS A 37 6.04 -7.15 0.40
C LYS A 37 6.19 -6.47 -0.97
N GLN A 38 6.94 -7.03 -1.92
CA GLN A 38 6.96 -6.50 -3.30
C GLN A 38 5.57 -6.56 -3.92
N GLN A 39 4.89 -7.70 -3.74
CA GLN A 39 3.50 -7.87 -4.18
C GLN A 39 2.56 -6.86 -3.52
N THR A 40 2.78 -6.47 -2.26
CA THR A 40 1.94 -5.45 -1.60
C THR A 40 2.14 -4.08 -2.24
N ARG A 41 3.38 -3.65 -2.52
CA ARG A 41 3.64 -2.39 -3.26
C ARG A 41 3.07 -2.41 -4.68
N GLU A 42 3.02 -3.58 -5.31
CA GLU A 42 2.38 -3.77 -6.62
C GLU A 42 0.85 -3.82 -6.54
N GLN A 43 0.28 -4.14 -5.38
CA GLN A 43 -1.16 -4.28 -5.14
C GLN A 43 -1.80 -3.04 -4.52
N VAL A 44 -1.03 -2.06 -4.00
CA VAL A 44 -1.59 -0.83 -3.43
C VAL A 44 -1.11 0.40 -4.19
N PHE A 45 -1.94 1.45 -4.21
CA PHE A 45 -1.63 2.70 -4.91
C PHE A 45 -2.25 3.90 -4.20
N TRP A 46 -1.51 4.99 -4.11
CA TRP A 46 -2.04 6.34 -3.89
C TRP A 46 -1.12 7.37 -4.59
N PRO A 47 -1.62 8.59 -4.90
CA PRO A 47 -0.91 9.56 -5.74
C PRO A 47 0.48 9.95 -5.23
N ASP A 48 0.62 10.14 -3.91
CA ASP A 48 1.87 10.59 -3.28
C ASP A 48 2.72 9.43 -2.71
N MET A 49 2.41 8.19 -3.07
CA MET A 49 3.10 6.99 -2.58
C MET A 49 4.62 7.01 -2.83
N ASN A 50 5.09 7.63 -3.92
CA ASN A 50 6.53 7.78 -4.19
C ASN A 50 7.22 8.85 -3.34
N LYS A 51 6.48 9.81 -2.78
CA LYS A 51 7.03 10.80 -1.83
C LYS A 51 6.99 10.26 -0.40
N ASP A 52 6.03 9.39 -0.12
CA ASP A 52 5.82 8.86 1.22
C ASP A 52 6.61 7.57 1.49
N ILE A 53 7.08 6.83 0.48
CA ILE A 53 7.89 5.59 0.61
C ILE A 53 9.38 5.88 0.81
#